data_AF-B0CER7-F1
#
_entry.id   AF-B0CER7-F1
#
_cell.length_a   1.000
_cell.length_b   1.000
_cell.length_c   1.000
_cell.angle_alpha   90.00
_cell.angle_beta   90.00
_cell.angle_gamma   90.00
#
_symmetry.space_group_name_H-M   'P 1'
#
loop_
_entity.id
_entity.type
_entity.pdbx_description
1 polymer ?
#
loop_
_entity_poly.entity_id
_entity_poly.type
_entity_poly.pdbx_seq_one_letter_code
_entity_poly.pdbx_strand_id
1 'polypeptide(L)'
;MLSPDELIGQKVWVKVERDPDYPDLDPYRVQAELTQPTSPPWFFARYQDPPQRIREPGKWLTLYEAQQAVLTDPVIEYDDWDDEDDLDELSPDQFERL
;
A
#
# COMPACT_ATOMS: atom_id res chain seq x y z
N MET A 1 2.62 20.01 7.09
CA MET A 1 3.60 19.17 6.37
C MET A 1 4.06 18.11 7.36
N LEU A 2 4.09 16.84 6.96
CA LEU A 2 4.55 15.74 7.82
C LEU A 2 6.04 15.87 8.09
N SER A 3 6.45 15.67 9.33
CA SER A 3 7.86 15.62 9.73
C SER A 3 8.53 14.32 9.25
N PRO A 4 9.87 14.29 9.12
CA PRO A 4 10.59 13.08 8.72
C PRO A 4 10.26 11.85 9.56
N ASP A 5 10.12 12.01 10.88
CA ASP A 5 9.82 10.91 11.80
C ASP A 5 8.40 10.36 11.60
N GLU A 6 7.43 11.20 11.22
CA GLU A 6 6.05 10.78 10.93
C GLU A 6 5.93 9.95 9.65
N LEU A 7 6.93 10.04 8.76
CA LEU A 7 6.96 9.28 7.51
C LEU A 7 7.52 7.86 7.71
N ILE A 8 8.40 7.66 8.68
CA ILE A 8 9.05 6.37 8.92
C ILE A 8 8.00 5.37 9.40
N GLY A 9 8.00 4.17 8.82
CA GLY A 9 7.05 3.09 9.10
C GLY A 9 5.74 3.18 8.31
N GLN A 10 5.48 4.28 7.59
CA GLN A 10 4.27 4.40 6.78
C GLN A 10 4.33 3.46 5.58
N LYS A 11 3.22 2.74 5.34
CA LYS A 11 3.05 1.89 4.16
C LYS A 11 2.36 2.70 3.06
N VAL A 12 2.97 2.75 1.89
CA VAL A 12 2.52 3.54 0.74
C VAL A 12 2.56 2.72 -0.55
N TRP A 13 1.67 3.03 -1.48
CA TRP A 13 1.74 2.45 -2.82
C TRP A 13 2.73 3.22 -3.69
N VAL A 14 3.83 2.55 -4.07
CA VAL A 14 4.84 3.14 -4.95
C VAL A 14 4.61 2.64 -6.37
N LYS A 15 4.50 3.57 -7.31
CA LYS A 15 4.47 3.26 -8.74
C LYS A 15 5.86 2.88 -9.22
N VAL A 16 5.97 1.68 -9.80
CA VAL A 16 7.15 1.20 -10.51
C VAL A 16 6.92 1.45 -12.00
N GLU A 17 7.86 2.15 -12.63
CA GLU A 17 7.79 2.49 -14.05
C GLU A 17 7.93 1.21 -14.91
N ARG A 18 7.47 1.30 -16.16
CA ARG A 18 7.56 0.20 -17.12
C ARG A 18 9.04 -0.13 -17.36
N ASP A 19 9.36 -1.41 -17.21
CA ASP A 19 10.70 -1.91 -17.50
C ASP A 19 10.95 -1.82 -19.02
N PRO A 20 12.04 -1.17 -19.48
CA PRO A 20 12.36 -1.08 -20.90
C PRO A 20 12.58 -2.46 -21.55
N ASP A 21 12.97 -3.47 -20.77
CA ASP A 21 13.13 -4.85 -21.26
C ASP A 21 11.76 -5.56 -21.46
N TYR A 22 10.67 -5.01 -20.91
CA TYR A 22 9.32 -5.57 -21.02
C TYR A 22 8.29 -4.48 -21.40
N PRO A 23 8.31 -3.99 -22.65
CA PRO A 23 7.58 -2.82 -23.09
C PRO A 23 6.05 -3.02 -23.19
N ASP A 24 5.54 -4.24 -23.07
CA ASP A 24 4.09 -4.52 -23.14
C ASP A 24 3.41 -4.51 -21.77
N LEU A 25 4.18 -4.44 -20.67
CA LEU A 25 3.62 -4.52 -19.32
C LEU A 25 3.23 -3.15 -18.79
N ASP A 26 1.98 -2.99 -18.37
CA ASP A 26 1.53 -1.75 -17.74
C ASP A 26 2.32 -1.43 -16.46
N PRO A 27 2.54 -0.15 -16.13
CA PRO A 27 3.11 0.26 -14.85
C PRO A 27 2.28 -0.33 -13.70
N TYR A 28 2.95 -0.91 -12.72
CA TYR A 28 2.28 -1.51 -11.57
C TYR A 28 2.67 -0.79 -10.28
N ARG A 29 1.80 -0.92 -9.29
CA ARG A 29 1.99 -0.34 -7.96
C ARG A 29 2.43 -1.46 -7.02
N VAL A 30 3.34 -1.14 -6.11
CA VAL A 30 3.89 -2.08 -5.13
C VAL A 30 3.77 -1.44 -3.77
N GLN A 31 3.36 -2.22 -2.78
CA GLN A 31 3.35 -1.74 -1.40
C GLN A 31 4.79 -1.53 -0.96
N ALA A 32 5.07 -0.41 -0.33
CA ALA A 32 6.39 -0.11 0.18
C ALA A 32 6.28 0.50 1.57
N GLU A 33 7.19 0.13 2.44
CA GLU A 33 7.34 0.74 3.76
C GLU A 33 8.43 1.80 3.70
N LEU A 34 8.10 3.01 4.13
CA LEU A 34 9.08 4.08 4.26
C LEU A 34 10.00 3.78 5.44
N THR A 35 11.28 3.59 5.16
CA THR A 35 12.29 3.29 6.18
C THR A 35 13.11 4.53 6.54
N GLN A 36 13.90 4.42 7.61
CA GLN A 36 14.72 5.50 8.14
C GLN A 36 15.56 6.16 7.03
N PRO A 37 15.64 7.51 7.00
CA PRO A 37 16.50 8.20 6.05
C PRO A 37 17.96 7.79 6.26
N THR A 38 18.58 7.23 5.22
CA THR A 38 20.02 6.89 5.24
C THR A 38 20.90 8.14 5.10
N SER A 39 20.35 9.23 4.57
CA SER A 39 20.91 10.58 4.60
C SER A 39 19.78 11.59 4.33
N PRO A 40 19.64 12.66 5.14
CA PRO A 40 18.68 13.73 4.82
C PRO A 40 19.00 14.30 3.42
N PRO A 41 18.03 14.48 2.50
CA PRO A 41 16.57 14.44 2.63
C PRO A 41 15.91 13.20 1.99
N TRP A 42 16.60 12.06 1.92
CA TRP A 42 16.12 10.87 1.20
C TRP A 42 15.59 9.80 2.15
N PHE A 43 14.48 9.20 1.75
CA PHE A 43 13.86 8.03 2.37
C PHE A 43 14.01 6.83 1.44
N PHE A 44 14.09 5.65 2.02
CA PHE A 44 14.06 4.42 1.25
C PHE A 44 12.70 3.74 1.41
N ALA A 45 11.94 3.67 0.34
CA ALA A 45 10.67 2.95 0.27
C ALA A 45 10.96 1.48 -0.06
N ARG A 46 11.06 0.66 0.98
CA ARG A 46 11.35 -0.78 0.87
C ARG A 46 10.11 -1.51 0.40
N TYR A 47 10.20 -2.24 -0.72
CA TYR A 47 9.06 -2.99 -1.23
C TYR A 47 8.67 -4.14 -0.29
N GLN A 48 7.36 -4.30 -0.09
CA GLN A 48 6.75 -5.43 0.60
C GLN A 48 6.21 -6.39 -0.47
N ASP A 49 6.63 -7.65 -0.38
CA ASP A 49 6.28 -8.72 -1.33
C ASP A 49 6.30 -8.30 -2.81
N PRO A 50 7.44 -7.75 -3.31
CA PRO A 50 7.52 -7.32 -4.69
C PRO A 50 7.34 -8.51 -5.65
N PRO A 51 6.60 -8.36 -6.76
CA PRO A 51 6.56 -9.38 -7.81
C PRO A 51 7.98 -9.69 -8.30
N GLN A 52 8.26 -10.96 -8.60
CA GLN A 52 9.61 -11.49 -8.93
C GLN A 52 10.38 -10.73 -10.03
N ARG A 53 9.66 -9.99 -10.87
CA ARG A 53 10.23 -9.17 -11.94
C ARG A 53 10.95 -7.92 -11.42
N ILE A 54 10.63 -7.43 -10.22
CA ILE A 54 11.36 -6.33 -9.61
C ILE A 54 12.68 -6.87 -9.07
N ARG A 55 13.78 -6.38 -9.63
CA ARG A 55 15.13 -6.72 -9.15
C ARG A 55 15.59 -5.83 -8.01
N GLU A 56 15.01 -4.65 -7.90
CA GLU A 56 15.35 -3.66 -6.88
C GLU A 56 14.60 -3.94 -5.56
N PRO A 57 15.26 -3.80 -4.40
CA PRO A 57 14.62 -4.02 -3.10
C PRO A 57 13.66 -2.90 -2.68
N GLY A 58 13.62 -1.79 -3.42
CA GLY A 58 12.86 -0.60 -3.07
C GLY A 58 13.22 0.60 -3.94
N LYS A 59 12.67 1.76 -3.60
CA LYS A 59 12.89 3.02 -4.32
C LYS A 59 13.35 4.12 -3.38
N TRP A 60 14.31 4.93 -3.82
CA TRP A 60 14.69 6.16 -3.14
C TRP A 60 13.67 7.26 -3.41
N LEU A 61 13.19 7.91 -2.36
CA LEU A 61 12.25 9.02 -2.42
C LEU A 61 12.87 10.24 -1.73
N THR A 62 12.66 11.42 -2.30
CA THR A 62 12.89 12.67 -1.59
C THR A 62 11.85 12.87 -0.49
N LEU A 63 12.13 13.76 0.48
CA LEU A 63 11.16 14.14 1.51
C LEU A 63 9.81 14.54 0.91
N TYR A 64 9.81 15.33 -0.17
CA TYR A 64 8.58 15.77 -0.82
C TYR A 64 7.80 14.59 -1.42
N GLU A 65 8.48 13.67 -2.11
CA GLU A 65 7.85 12.47 -2.68
C GLU A 65 7.30 11.55 -1.60
N ALA A 66 8.03 11.35 -0.50
CA ALA A 66 7.57 10.57 0.64
C ALA A 66 6.32 11.19 1.28
N GLN A 67 6.31 12.51 1.50
CA GLN A 67 5.13 13.22 1.98
C GLN A 67 3.94 13.09 1.04
N GLN A 68 4.15 13.23 -0.26
CA GLN A 68 3.07 13.07 -1.25
C GLN A 68 2.53 11.64 -1.23
N ALA A 69 3.39 10.62 -1.24
CA ALA A 69 2.98 9.23 -1.23
C ALA A 69 2.10 8.88 -0.02
N VAL A 70 2.45 9.36 1.18
CA VAL A 70 1.64 9.16 2.39
C VAL A 70 0.28 9.86 2.29
N LEU A 71 0.22 11.03 1.65
CA LEU A 71 -1.02 11.81 1.53
C LEU A 71 -1.94 11.31 0.41
N THR A 72 -1.38 10.82 -0.71
CA THR A 72 -2.16 10.48 -1.91
C THR A 72 -2.49 9.00 -2.01
N ASP A 73 -1.56 8.13 -1.61
CA ASP A 73 -1.67 6.69 -1.83
C ASP A 73 -1.21 5.88 -0.60
N PRO A 74 -1.80 6.12 0.60
CA PRO A 74 -1.52 5.29 1.77
C PRO A 74 -2.03 3.86 1.55
N VAL A 75 -1.29 2.87 2.04
CA VAL A 75 -1.80 1.50 2.15
C VAL A 75 -2.73 1.46 3.35
N ILE A 76 -4.03 1.29 3.09
CA ILE A 76 -5.02 1.09 4.14
C ILE A 76 -4.98 -0.39 4.48
N GLU A 77 -4.33 -0.73 5.59
CA GLU A 77 -4.45 -2.05 6.20
C GLU A 77 -5.80 -2.07 6.91
N TYR A 78 -6.77 -2.73 6.31
CA TYR A 78 -7.96 -3.15 7.04
C TYR A 78 -7.49 -4.29 7.96
N ASP A 79 -7.07 -3.93 9.17
CA ASP A 79 -7.08 -4.90 10.29
C ASP A 79 -8.46 -5.57 10.26
N ASP A 80 -8.46 -6.90 10.37
CA ASP A 80 -9.65 -7.73 10.37
C ASP A 80 -10.83 -7.01 11.03
N TRP A 81 -11.91 -6.83 10.29
CA TRP A 81 -13.22 -6.66 10.89
C TRP A 81 -13.54 -7.97 11.61
N ASP A 82 -12.97 -8.13 12.81
CA ASP A 82 -13.43 -9.04 13.83
C ASP A 82 -14.73 -8.42 14.41
N ASP A 83 -15.79 -8.46 13.61
CA ASP A 83 -17.17 -8.41 14.09
C ASP A 83 -17.83 -9.70 13.60
N GLU A 84 -17.58 -10.70 14.44
CA GLU A 84 -18.35 -11.90 14.72
C GLU A 84 -19.76 -11.94 14.11
N ASP A 85 -20.07 -13.08 13.48
CA ASP A 85 -21.38 -13.75 13.43
C ASP A 85 -22.59 -13.00 14.02
N ASP A 86 -23.36 -12.32 13.16
CA ASP A 86 -24.81 -12.17 13.32
C ASP A 86 -25.50 -12.59 12.00
N LEU A 87 -25.27 -13.85 11.63
CA LEU A 87 -26.01 -14.58 10.59
C LEU A 87 -27.15 -15.41 11.20
N ASP A 88 -27.76 -14.97 12.30
CA ASP A 88 -28.91 -15.65 12.90
C ASP A 88 -30.25 -15.11 12.38
N GLU A 89 -30.97 -16.03 11.73
CA GLU A 89 -32.43 -16.09 11.55
C GLU A 89 -33.13 -15.07 10.63
N LEU A 90 -32.98 -15.28 9.32
CA LEU A 90 -34.14 -15.14 8.42
C LEU A 90 -34.64 -16.53 8.02
N SER A 91 -35.51 -17.09 8.88
CA SER A 91 -36.26 -18.32 8.61
C SER A 91 -37.05 -18.20 7.29
N PRO A 92 -37.01 -19.22 6.39
CA PRO A 92 -37.63 -19.17 5.05
C PRO A 92 -39.17 -19.26 5.02
N ASP A 93 -39.87 -19.07 6.14
CA ASP A 93 -41.30 -19.39 6.29
C ASP A 93 -42.28 -18.20 6.13
N GLN A 94 -41.85 -17.03 5.63
CA GLN A 94 -42.72 -15.86 5.47
C GLN A 94 -43.06 -15.44 4.03
N PHE A 95 -42.82 -16.27 3.03
CA PHE A 95 -43.16 -15.93 1.63
C PHE A 95 -44.48 -16.50 1.09
N GLU A 96 -45.26 -17.26 1.88
CA GLU A 96 -46.50 -17.87 1.38
C GLU A 96 -47.69 -17.69 2.33
N ARG A 97 -48.19 -16.46 2.44
CA ARG A 97 -49.62 -16.07 2.55
C ARG A 97 -49.76 -14.64 3.07
N LEU A 98 -50.00 -13.69 2.17
CA LEU A 98 -51.07 -12.69 2.26
C LEU A 98 -51.18 -11.91 0.94
#